data_AF-A0A3B9IJT8-F1
#
_entry.id   AF-A0A3B9IJT8-F1
#
_cell.length_a   1.000
_cell.length_b   1.000
_cell.length_c   1.000
_cell.angle_alpha   90.00
_cell.angle_beta   90.00
_cell.angle_gamma   90.00
#
_symmetry.space_group_name_H-M   'P 1'
#
loop_
_entity.id
_entity.type
_entity.pdbx_description
1 polymer ?
#
loop_
_entity_poly.entity_id
_entity_poly.type
_entity_poly.pdbx_seq_one_letter_code
_entity_poly.pdbx_strand_id
1 'polypeptide(L)'
;QRRGLKLDRGGPEPLYVVRLDAVRRRVIVGPGHLLGHHEVAVHDVHWLGEGDLPPAEGLRIQARIRSTVEPAAARLTVAADAAGGLT
;
A
#
# COMPACT_ATOMS: atom_id res chain seq x y z
N GLN A 1 4.71 7.81 6.93
CA GLN A 1 4.84 8.33 8.31
C GLN A 1 5.79 9.53 8.25
N ARG A 2 5.44 10.71 8.79
CA ARG A 2 6.35 11.88 8.92
C ARG A 2 6.61 12.34 10.36
N ARG A 3 5.62 12.26 11.25
CA ARG A 3 5.70 12.82 12.61
C ARG A 3 6.40 11.83 13.55
N GLY A 4 7.55 12.22 14.09
CA GLY A 4 8.26 11.48 15.15
C GLY A 4 9.70 11.10 14.85
N LEU A 5 10.16 11.25 13.60
CA LEU A 5 11.51 10.79 13.20
C LEU A 5 12.61 11.87 13.30
N LYS A 6 12.26 13.14 13.59
CA LYS A 6 13.19 14.28 13.70
C LYS A 6 14.34 14.23 12.67
N LEU A 7 14.00 13.93 11.40
CA LEU A 7 14.95 13.76 10.29
C LEU A 7 15.28 15.10 9.60
N ASP A 8 15.16 16.19 10.33
CA ASP A 8 15.53 17.56 9.98
C ASP A 8 17.06 17.71 9.96
N ARG A 9 17.72 16.91 9.11
CA ARG A 9 19.16 16.92 8.90
C ARG A 9 19.50 17.74 7.63
N GLY A 10 19.19 19.04 7.65
CA GLY A 10 19.82 20.08 6.80
C GLY A 10 19.82 19.94 5.26
N GLY A 11 19.14 18.94 4.67
CA GLY A 11 19.04 18.76 3.22
C GLY A 11 17.90 19.58 2.58
N PRO A 12 17.94 19.82 1.26
CA PRO A 12 16.97 20.67 0.57
C PRO A 12 15.55 20.08 0.47
N GLU A 13 15.41 18.74 0.61
CA GLU A 13 14.12 18.05 0.48
C GLU A 13 13.82 17.19 1.73
N PRO A 14 12.57 17.17 2.24
CA PRO A 14 12.21 16.34 3.39
C PRO A 14 12.35 14.84 3.11
N LEU A 15 12.86 14.10 4.10
CA LEU A 15 12.98 12.64 4.06
C LEU A 15 11.71 11.94 4.55
N TYR A 16 11.36 10.85 3.87
CA TYR A 16 10.22 9.99 4.18
C TYR A 16 10.68 8.56 4.39
N VAL A 17 9.94 7.80 5.21
CA VAL A 17 10.14 6.36 5.35
C VAL A 17 9.70 5.67 4.06
N VAL A 18 10.66 5.14 3.29
CA VAL A 18 10.42 4.44 2.02
C VAL A 18 10.37 2.92 2.21
N ARG A 19 11.02 2.38 3.25
CA ARG A 19 11.02 0.94 3.56
C ARG A 19 11.36 0.68 5.03
N LEU A 20 10.83 -0.40 5.58
CA LEU A 20 11.19 -0.94 6.89
C LEU A 20 11.88 -2.30 6.69
N ASP A 21 13.07 -2.49 7.29
CA ASP A 21 13.76 -3.78 7.37
C ASP A 21 13.69 -4.26 8.83
N ALA A 22 12.70 -5.10 9.11
CA ALA A 22 12.47 -5.63 10.46
C ALA A 22 13.61 -6.55 10.92
N VAL A 23 14.17 -7.36 10.00
CA VAL A 23 15.26 -8.31 10.30
C VAL A 23 16.49 -7.57 10.81
N ARG A 24 16.86 -6.48 10.14
CA ARG A 24 18.03 -5.67 10.52
C ARG A 24 17.69 -4.53 11.47
N ARG A 25 16.42 -4.37 11.85
CA ARG A 25 15.89 -3.27 12.69
C ARG A 25 16.26 -1.90 12.11
N ARG A 26 16.10 -1.73 10.79
CA ARG A 26 16.45 -0.49 10.08
C ARG A 26 15.21 0.18 9.49
N VAL A 27 15.20 1.50 9.58
CA VAL A 27 14.25 2.36 8.87
C VAL A 27 15.00 3.00 7.71
N ILE A 28 14.57 2.71 6.49
CA ILE A 28 15.18 3.25 5.28
C ILE A 28 14.38 4.49 4.88
N VAL A 29 15.07 5.61 4.74
CA VAL A 29 14.47 6.91 4.41
C VAL A 29 15.05 7.47 3.12
N GLY A 30 14.23 8.20 2.37
CA GLY A 30 14.57 8.79 1.08
C GLY A 30 13.61 9.92 0.69
N PRO A 31 13.86 10.58 -0.45
CA PRO A 31 12.99 11.62 -0.98
C PRO A 31 11.59 11.09 -1.34
N GLY A 32 10.60 12.00 -1.40
CA GLY A 32 9.19 11.64 -1.50
C GLY A 32 8.82 10.91 -2.79
N HIS A 33 9.53 11.15 -3.89
CA HIS A 33 9.29 10.48 -5.17
C HIS A 33 9.52 8.96 -5.14
N LEU A 34 10.26 8.45 -4.15
CA LEU A 34 10.47 7.01 -3.94
C LEU A 34 9.32 6.32 -3.19
N LEU A 35 8.31 7.06 -2.72
CA LEU A 35 7.15 6.50 -2.03
C LEU A 35 6.11 5.87 -2.97
N GLY A 36 6.30 5.99 -4.28
CA GLY A 36 5.36 5.47 -5.27
C GLY A 36 5.27 3.95 -5.21
N HIS A 37 4.23 3.43 -4.56
CA HIS A 37 3.81 2.05 -4.71
C HIS A 37 2.63 2.02 -5.68
N HIS A 38 2.74 1.24 -6.75
CA HIS A 38 1.69 1.09 -7.75
C HIS A 38 0.71 -0.04 -7.44
N GLU A 39 1.06 -0.89 -6.47
CA GLU A 39 0.32 -2.08 -6.09
C GLU A 39 0.22 -2.19 -4.57
N VAL A 40 -0.92 -2.66 -4.08
CA VAL A 40 -1.19 -2.88 -2.65
C VAL A 40 -1.93 -4.20 -2.52
N ALA A 41 -1.35 -5.15 -1.78
CA ALA A 41 -2.05 -6.35 -1.34
C ALA A 41 -2.92 -6.00 -0.13
N VAL A 42 -4.17 -6.44 -0.17
CA VAL A 42 -5.13 -6.29 0.93
C VAL A 42 -5.58 -7.67 1.39
N HIS A 43 -5.64 -7.83 2.70
CA HIS A 43 -6.13 -9.02 3.40
C HIS A 43 -7.39 -8.64 4.19
N ASP A 44 -8.14 -9.62 4.68
CA ASP A 44 -9.36 -9.43 5.46
C ASP A 44 -10.39 -8.53 4.74
N VAL A 45 -10.61 -8.82 3.45
CA VAL A 45 -11.49 -8.02 2.59
C VAL A 45 -12.95 -8.28 2.96
N HIS A 46 -13.67 -7.22 3.34
CA HIS A 46 -15.11 -7.26 3.48
C HIS A 46 -15.79 -6.87 2.16
N TRP A 47 -16.35 -7.86 1.47
CA TRP A 47 -17.05 -7.66 0.20
C TRP A 47 -18.54 -7.44 0.43
N LEU A 48 -19.05 -6.27 0.04
CA LEU A 48 -20.46 -5.88 0.19
C LEU A 48 -21.23 -5.94 -1.14
N GLY A 49 -20.56 -6.31 -2.25
CA GLY A 49 -21.20 -6.45 -3.55
C GLY A 49 -22.00 -7.74 -3.65
N GLU A 50 -23.06 -7.74 -4.47
CA GLU A 50 -23.77 -8.98 -4.80
C GLU A 50 -22.94 -9.82 -5.80
N GLY A 51 -22.75 -11.11 -5.50
CA GLY A 51 -21.99 -12.06 -6.31
C GLY A 51 -20.68 -12.57 -5.68
N ASP A 52 -20.07 -13.55 -6.35
CA ASP A 52 -18.77 -14.13 -5.96
C ASP A 52 -17.60 -13.14 -6.17
N LEU A 53 -16.43 -13.52 -5.65
CA LEU A 53 -15.16 -12.80 -5.75
C LEU A 53 -14.91 -12.21 -7.17
N PRO A 54 -14.18 -11.08 -7.26
CA PRO A 54 -13.92 -10.42 -8.54
C PRO A 54 -13.33 -11.38 -9.57
N PRO A 55 -13.72 -11.24 -10.84
CA PRO A 55 -13.35 -12.21 -11.88
C PRO A 55 -11.84 -12.22 -12.14
N ALA A 56 -11.34 -13.30 -12.71
CA ALA A 56 -9.90 -13.53 -12.89
C ALA A 56 -9.21 -12.45 -13.74
N GLU A 57 -9.94 -11.84 -14.69
CA GLU A 57 -9.47 -10.70 -15.51
C GLU A 57 -9.34 -9.37 -14.73
N GLY A 58 -9.79 -9.36 -13.47
CA GLY A 58 -9.76 -8.23 -12.56
C GLY A 58 -10.88 -7.21 -12.79
N LEU A 59 -11.24 -6.50 -11.72
CA LEU A 59 -12.31 -5.51 -11.69
C LEU A 59 -11.73 -4.08 -11.72
N ARG A 60 -12.27 -3.21 -12.58
CA ARG A 60 -11.95 -1.77 -12.54
C ARG A 60 -12.70 -1.10 -11.40
N ILE A 61 -11.97 -0.44 -10.49
CA ILE A 61 -12.52 0.18 -9.29
C ILE A 61 -11.97 1.59 -9.06
N GLN A 62 -12.61 2.32 -8.17
CA GLN A 62 -12.06 3.51 -7.53
C GLN A 62 -11.55 3.10 -6.14
N ALA A 63 -10.23 3.04 -5.97
CA ALA A 63 -9.60 2.62 -4.73
C ALA A 63 -9.21 3.83 -3.88
N ARG A 64 -9.45 3.74 -2.57
CA ARG A 64 -9.12 4.79 -1.60
C ARG A 64 -8.28 4.20 -0.47
N ILE A 65 -6.99 4.52 -0.44
CA ILE A 65 -6.05 3.95 0.56
C ILE A 65 -6.22 4.61 1.95
N ARG A 66 -6.56 5.90 1.97
CA ARG A 66 -6.87 6.63 3.22
C ARG A 66 -8.12 7.47 3.06
N SER A 67 -8.89 7.58 4.13
CA SER A 67 -10.19 8.28 4.17
C SER A 67 -10.14 9.74 3.75
N THR A 68 -8.98 10.38 3.75
CA THR A 68 -8.80 11.79 3.37
C THR A 68 -8.21 12.00 1.98
N VAL A 69 -7.86 10.93 1.26
CA VAL A 69 -7.27 11.02 -0.10
C VAL A 69 -8.37 10.83 -1.13
N GLU A 70 -8.33 11.52 -2.26
CA GLU A 70 -9.28 11.28 -3.36
C GLU A 70 -9.15 9.82 -3.87
N PRO A 71 -10.26 9.15 -4.20
CA PRO A 71 -10.18 7.83 -4.83
C PRO A 71 -9.39 7.89 -6.14
N ALA A 72 -8.58 6.87 -6.39
CA ALA A 72 -7.82 6.71 -7.62
C ALA A 72 -8.32 5.51 -8.41
N ALA A 73 -8.30 5.62 -9.73
CA ALA A 73 -8.62 4.49 -10.60
C ALA A 73 -7.60 3.37 -10.38
N ALA A 74 -8.09 2.15 -10.16
CA ALA A 74 -7.27 0.98 -9.92
C ALA A 74 -7.92 -0.28 -10.53
N ARG A 75 -7.13 -1.35 -10.62
CA ARG A 75 -7.61 -2.69 -10.97
C ARG A 75 -7.47 -3.60 -9.76
N LEU A 76 -8.57 -4.21 -9.34
CA LEU A 76 -8.60 -5.23 -8.31
C LEU A 76 -8.44 -6.60 -8.95
N THR A 77 -7.48 -7.38 -8.48
CA THR A 77 -7.28 -8.78 -8.86
C THR A 77 -7.27 -9.64 -7.60
N VAL A 78 -7.69 -10.89 -7.72
CA VAL A 78 -7.45 -11.88 -6.65
C VAL A 78 -5.99 -12.27 -6.73
N ALA A 79 -5.24 -12.01 -5.65
CA ALA A 79 -3.87 -12.47 -5.57
C ALA A 79 -3.88 -14.01 -5.50
N ALA A 80 -3.12 -14.67 -6.36
CA ALA A 80 -2.83 -16.09 -6.19
C ALA A 80 -2.11 -16.23 -4.84
N ASP A 81 -2.73 -16.99 -3.93
CA ASP A 81 -2.18 -17.19 -2.60
C ASP A 81 -0.77 -17.79 -2.71
N ALA A 82 0.24 -17.02 -2.28
CA ALA A 82 1.61 -17.52 -2.19
C ALA A 82 1.87 -18.29 -0.88
N ALA A 83 0.85 -18.46 -0.02
CA ALA A 83 0.95 -19.21 1.22
C ALA A 83 -0.42 -19.80 1.61
N GLY A 84 -0.73 -20.95 1.02
CA GLY A 84 -1.98 -21.69 1.14
C GLY A 84 -2.72 -21.56 2.48
N GLY A 85 -3.99 -21.17 2.38
CA GLY A 85 -4.99 -21.46 3.41
C GLY A 85 -6.30 -20.72 3.21
N LEU A 86 -7.19 -21.26 2.37
CA LEU A 86 -8.62 -21.05 2.55
C LEU A 86 -9.12 -22.09 3.56
N THR A 87 -9.31 -21.67 4.81
CA THR A 87 -10.19 -22.31 5.79
C THR A 87 -11.04 -21.26 6.45
#